data_AF-A0A2R5FKZ3-F1
#
_entry.id   AF-A0A2R5FKZ3-F1
#
_cell.length_a   1.000
_cell.length_b   1.000
_cell.length_c   1.000
_cell.angle_alpha   90.00
_cell.angle_beta   90.00
_cell.angle_gamma   90.00
#
_symmetry.space_group_name_H-M   'P 1'
#
loop_
_entity.id
_entity.type
_entity.pdbx_description
1 polymer ?
#
loop_
_entity_poly.entity_id
_entity_poly.type
_entity_poly.pdbx_seq_one_letter_code
_entity_poly.pdbx_strand_id
1 'polypeptide(L)' 'MVDGQSQIDPSFKSQRLYTRLSAAEVRHQLIEKFGYADEDLPTSETIRVKLNGLGYRLKRVAKIQPQKKFLKLTQSLSN' A
#
# COMPACT_ATOMS: atom_id res chain seq x y z
N MET A 1 -9.81 4.66 -4.07
CA MET A 1 -9.41 3.25 -4.24
C MET A 1 -7.93 3.02 -3.97
N VAL A 2 -7.03 3.69 -4.70
CA VAL A 2 -5.57 3.61 -4.46
C VAL A 2 -5.17 4.40 -3.20
N ASP A 3 -5.78 5.55 -2.98
CA ASP A 3 -5.50 6.40 -1.82
C ASP A 3 -5.74 5.69 -0.47
N GLY A 4 -6.88 5.01 -0.31
CA GLY A 4 -7.17 4.21 0.89
C GLY A 4 -6.25 2.98 1.08
N GLN A 5 -5.52 2.56 0.06
CA GLN A 5 -4.48 1.52 0.13
C GLN A 5 -3.07 2.10 0.18
N SER A 6 -2.96 3.43 0.24
CA SER A 6 -1.69 4.14 0.32
C SER A 6 -1.20 4.20 1.76
N GLN A 7 0.11 4.07 1.92
CA GLN A 7 0.80 4.16 3.19
C GLN A 7 1.86 5.24 3.08
N ILE A 8 1.93 6.11 4.08
CA ILE A 8 3.05 7.03 4.26
C ILE A 8 4.36 6.26 4.39
N ASP A 9 5.46 6.89 3.95
CA ASP A 9 6.80 6.36 4.13
C ASP A 9 7.03 5.88 5.57
N PRO A 10 7.41 4.60 5.77
CA PRO A 10 7.51 4.00 7.10
C PRO A 10 8.63 4.60 7.96
N SER A 11 9.60 5.29 7.34
CA SER A 11 10.63 6.01 8.09
C SER A 11 10.16 7.37 8.60
N PHE A 12 8.97 7.82 8.18
CA PHE A 12 8.41 9.16 8.45
C PHE A 12 9.35 10.31 8.06
N LYS A 13 10.35 10.06 7.21
CA LYS A 13 11.30 11.08 6.74
C LYS A 13 10.84 11.79 5.48
N SER A 14 9.75 11.31 4.85
CA SER A 14 9.23 11.89 3.62
C SER A 14 7.71 11.78 3.55
N GLN A 15 7.09 12.72 2.83
CA GLN A 15 5.65 12.70 2.52
C GLN A 15 5.31 11.76 1.35
N ARG A 16 6.21 10.82 1.01
CA ARG A 16 6.00 9.90 -0.09
C ARG A 16 4.90 8.90 0.28
N LEU A 17 3.99 8.69 -0.65
CA LEU A 17 2.93 7.70 -0.54
C LEU A 17 3.31 6.45 -1.32
N TYR A 18 3.25 5.32 -0.62
CA TYR A 18 3.49 4.01 -1.20
C TYR A 18 2.20 3.23 -1.29
N THR A 19 1.97 2.60 -2.42
CA THR A 19 0.81 1.75 -2.65
C THR A 19 1.22 0.29 -2.59
N ARG A 20 0.31 -0.56 -2.12
CA ARG A 20 0.46 -2.02 -2.16
C ARG A 20 -0.06 -2.65 -3.46
N LEU A 21 -0.81 -1.87 -4.24
CA LEU A 21 -1.43 -2.33 -5.48
C LEU A 21 -0.47 -2.17 -6.65
N SER A 22 -0.27 -3.26 -7.40
CA SER A 22 0.46 -3.22 -8.67
C SER A 22 -0.38 -2.50 -9.74
N ALA A 23 0.27 -2.03 -10.81
CA ALA A 23 -0.47 -1.38 -11.91
C ALA A 23 -1.44 -2.34 -12.62
N ALA A 24 -1.12 -3.63 -12.69
CA ALA A 24 -2.02 -4.66 -13.22
C ALA A 24 -3.25 -4.85 -12.32
N GLU A 25 -3.04 -4.89 -11.00
CA GLU A 25 -4.14 -4.97 -10.04
C GLU A 25 -5.04 -3.74 -10.12
N VAL A 26 -4.46 -2.55 -10.27
CA VAL A 26 -5.22 -1.31 -10.49
C VAL A 26 -6.07 -1.41 -11.77
N ARG A 27 -5.54 -1.99 -12.86
CA ARG A 27 -6.32 -2.23 -14.09
C ARG A 27 -7.51 -3.16 -13.83
N HIS A 28 -7.28 -4.33 -13.20
CA HIS A 28 -8.34 -5.27 -12.85
C HIS A 28 -9.43 -4.62 -11.98
N GLN A 29 -9.01 -3.84 -10.99
CA GLN A 29 -9.91 -3.14 -10.09
C GLN A 29 -10.73 -2.04 -10.79
N LEU A 30 -10.19 -1.39 -11.83
CA LEU A 30 -10.95 -0.46 -12.66
C LEU A 30 -12.06 -1.18 -13.42
N ILE A 31 -11.78 -2.37 -13.97
CA ILE A 31 -12.78 -3.19 -14.66
C ILE A 31 -13.84 -3.67 -13.68
N GLU A 32 -13.44 -4.27 -12.56
CA GLU A 32 -14.36 -4.90 -11.61
C GLU A 32 -15.28 -3.89 -10.92
N LYS A 33 -14.74 -2.72 -10.51
CA LYS A 33 -15.50 -1.77 -9.67
C LYS A 33 -16.14 -0.63 -10.45
N PHE A 34 -15.61 -0.29 -11.62
CA PHE A 34 -16.12 0.80 -12.44
C PHE A 34 -16.63 0.35 -13.80
N GLY A 35 -16.50 -0.93 -14.15
CA GLY A 35 -17.06 -1.49 -15.39
C GLY A 35 -16.37 -1.03 -16.66
N TYR A 36 -15.12 -0.55 -16.58
CA TYR A 36 -14.35 -0.20 -17.78
C TYR A 36 -14.10 -1.44 -18.64
N ALA A 37 -14.20 -1.30 -19.97
CA ALA A 37 -13.79 -2.35 -20.88
C ALA A 37 -12.26 -2.46 -20.93
N ASP A 38 -11.74 -3.65 -21.16
CA ASP A 38 -10.30 -3.88 -21.26
C ASP A 38 -9.68 -3.07 -22.43
N GLU A 39 -10.44 -2.94 -23.52
CA GLU A 39 -10.13 -2.16 -24.72
C GLU A 39 -9.85 -0.68 -24.43
N ASP A 40 -10.60 -0.09 -23.49
CA ASP A 40 -10.53 1.33 -23.15
C ASP A 40 -9.41 1.64 -22.14
N LEU A 41 -8.89 0.60 -21.47
CA LEU A 41 -7.85 0.77 -20.47
C LEU A 41 -6.47 0.75 -21.12
N PRO A 42 -5.59 1.71 -20.78
CA PRO A 42 -4.22 1.70 -21.26
C PRO A 42 -3.41 0.58 -20.57
N THR A 43 -2.31 0.17 -21.20
CA THR A 43 -1.43 -0.89 -20.70
C THR A 43 -0.98 -0.65 -19.26
N SER A 44 -0.66 -1.72 -18.54
CA SER A 44 -0.18 -1.68 -17.15
C SER A 44 1.02 -0.74 -16.96
N GLU A 45 1.92 -0.63 -17.94
CA GLU A 45 3.03 0.33 -17.91
C GLU A 45 2.56 1.79 -17.94
N THR A 46 1.58 2.12 -18.79
CA THR A 46 1.01 3.46 -18.86
C THR A 46 0.34 3.83 -17.54
N ILE A 47 -0.39 2.89 -16.92
CA ILE A 47 -0.97 3.06 -15.59
C ILE A 47 0.12 3.29 -14.55
N ARG A 48 1.23 2.54 -14.61
CA ARG A 48 2.38 2.72 -13.71
C ARG A 48 2.99 4.11 -13.83
N VAL A 49 3.19 4.62 -15.04
CA VAL A 49 3.73 5.97 -15.29
C VAL A 49 2.77 7.02 -14.74
N LYS A 50 1.46 6.88 -14.98
CA LYS A 50 0.44 7.78 -14.42
C LYS A 50 0.45 7.76 -12.89
N LEU A 51 0.48 6.58 -12.27
CA LEU A 51 0.54 6.42 -10.80
C LEU A 51 1.80 7.11 -10.23
N ASN A 52 2.95 6.93 -10.86
CA ASN A 52 4.18 7.59 -10.45
C ASN A 52 4.09 9.12 -10.57
N GLY A 53 3.46 9.64 -11.62
CA GLY A 53 3.22 11.07 -11.81
C GLY A 53 2.28 11.67 -10.76
N LEU A 54 1.32 10.88 -10.29
CA LEU A 54 0.43 11.22 -9.17
C LEU A 54 1.11 11.08 -7.78
N GLY A 55 2.39 10.69 -7.73
CA GLY A 55 3.14 10.52 -6.48
C GLY A 55 2.94 9.17 -5.79
N TYR A 56 2.17 8.26 -6.38
CA TYR A 56 1.97 6.91 -5.88
C TYR A 56 3.06 5.98 -6.38
N ARG A 57 3.92 5.51 -5.47
CA ARG A 57 5.00 4.58 -5.81
C ARG A 57 4.69 3.18 -5.29
N LEU A 58 4.89 2.18 -6.13
CA LEU A 58 4.81 0.78 -5.69
C LEU A 58 5.99 0.48 -4.76
N LYS A 59 5.70 0.13 -3.51
CA LYS A 59 6.70 -0.40 -2.58
C LYS A 59 6.04 -1.42 -1.67
N ARG A 60 6.72 -2.54 -1.48
CA ARG A 60 6.34 -3.47 -0.41
C ARG A 60 6.66 -2.80 0.92
N VAL A 61 5.65 -2.22 1.55
CA VAL A 61 5.77 -1.65 2.89
C VAL A 61 5.53 -2.77 3.89
N ALA A 62 6.61 -3.23 4.52
CA ALA A 62 6.51 -4.10 5.69
C ALA A 62 5.74 -3.36 6.79
N LYS A 63 4.86 -4.07 7.49
CA LYS A 63 4.29 -3.50 8.73
C LYS A 63 5.43 -3.28 9.72
N ILE A 64 5.34 -2.18 10.47
CA ILE A 64 6.28 -1.89 11.56
C ILE A 64 6.26 -3.09 12.52
N GLN A 65 7.43 -3.68 12.74
CA GLN A 65 7.62 -4.68 13.79
C GLN A 65 7.88 -3.90 15.09
N PRO A 66 6.93 -3.85 16.04
CA PRO A 66 7.14 -3.11 17.27
C PRO A 66 8.32 -3.73 18.03
N GLN A 67 9.33 -2.90 18.33
CA GLN A 67 10.44 -3.34 19.18
C GLN A 67 9.91 -3.52 20.60
N LYS A 68 9.64 -4.77 20.98
CA LYS A 68 9.15 -5.12 22.31
C LYS A 68 10.30 -4.95 23.28
N LYS A 69 10.23 -3.94 24.16
CA LYS A 69 11.38 -3.57 24.97
C LYS A 69 11.83 -4.69 25.92
N PHE A 70 10.94 -5.48 26.52
CA PHE A 70 11.31 -6.63 27.38
C PHE A 70 10.14 -7.61 27.50
N LEU A 71 10.41 -8.91 27.70
CA LEU A 71 9.44 -9.86 28.27
C LEU A 71 9.47 -9.68 29.80
N LYS A 72 8.75 -8.70 30.36
CA LYS A 72 8.55 -8.67 31.81
C LYS A 72 7.66 -9.86 32.17
N LEU A 73 8.15 -10.77 33.02
CA LEU A 73 7.32 -11.75 33.72
C LEU A 73 6.30 -10.98 34.54
N THR A 74 5.04 -11.02 34.13
CA THR A 74 3.93 -10.53 34.95
C THR A 74 3.87 -11.41 36.19
N GLN A 75 4.16 -10.86 37.37
CA GLN A 75 3.93 -11.58 38.62
C GLN A 75 2.41 -11.67 38.82
N SER A 76 1.85 -12.86 38.61
CA SER A 76 0.47 -13.15 38.99
C SER A 76 0.39 -13.23 40.51
N LEU A 77 -0.60 -12.57 41.11
CA LEU A 77 -0.93 -12.71 42.53
C LEU A 77 -1.30 -14.18 42.79
N SER A 78 -0.49 -14.87 43.59
CA SER A 78 -0.87 -16.16 44.18
C SER A 78 -1.83 -15.89 45.34
N ASN A 79 -3.02 -16.48 45.25
CA ASN A 79 -4.00 -16.51 46.35
C ASN A 79 -3.53 -17.40 47.50
#